data_AF-T0YWE7-F1
#
_entry.id   AF-T0YWE7-F1
#
_cell.length_a   1.000
_cell.length_b   1.000
_cell.length_c   1.000
_cell.angle_alpha   90.00
_cell.angle_beta   90.00
_cell.angle_gamma   90.00
#
_symmetry.space_group_name_H-M   'P 1'
#
loop_
_entity.id
_entity.type
_entity.pdbx_description
1 polymer ?
#
loop_
_entity_poly.entity_id
_entity_poly.type
_entity_poly.pdbx_seq_one_letter_code
_entity_poly.pdbx_strand_id
1 'polypeptide(L)'
;MRCGRCDGPAVVDQPYRGEHVCATHLIDSVDERVRRAFHRQLPKFARGTVAVALSGGKDSSAALYVTHRYFARRPTVRVVAV
;
A
#
# COMPACT_ATOMS: atom_id res chain seq x y z
N MET A 1 -6.80 -1.23 -24.88
CA MET A 1 -6.90 -0.06 -23.96
C MET A 1 -5.51 0.27 -23.42
N ARG A 2 -5.14 1.55 -23.35
CA ARG A 2 -3.83 2.01 -22.83
C ARG A 2 -3.99 2.59 -21.43
N CYS A 3 -2.90 2.60 -20.67
CA CYS A 3 -2.85 3.28 -19.38
C CYS A 3 -3.04 4.80 -19.56
N GLY A 4 -3.80 5.45 -18.68
CA GLY A 4 -3.97 6.90 -18.69
C GLY A 4 -2.72 7.69 -18.27
N ARG A 5 -1.63 7.01 -17.85
CA ARG A 5 -0.39 7.62 -17.32
C ARG A 5 0.88 7.23 -18.07
N CYS A 6 0.81 6.24 -18.96
CA CYS A 6 1.90 5.85 -19.84
C CYS A 6 1.37 5.07 -21.05
N ASP A 7 2.25 4.73 -21.99
CA ASP A 7 1.89 3.95 -23.17
C ASP A 7 1.71 2.44 -22.93
N GLY A 8 1.82 1.99 -21.69
CA GLY A 8 1.67 0.57 -21.33
C GLY A 8 0.23 0.05 -21.45
N PRO A 9 0.06 -1.28 -21.57
CA PRO A 9 -1.27 -1.88 -21.61
C PRO A 9 -1.98 -1.73 -20.26
N ALA A 10 -3.22 -1.27 -20.28
CA ALA A 10 -4.03 -1.21 -19.07
C ALA A 10 -4.50 -2.61 -18.65
N VAL A 11 -4.50 -2.86 -17.35
CA VAL A 11 -4.92 -4.15 -16.74
C VAL A 11 -6.16 -4.00 -15.86
N VAL A 12 -6.50 -2.77 -15.46
CA VAL A 12 -7.70 -2.48 -14.66
C VAL A 12 -8.33 -1.17 -15.10
N ASP A 13 -9.65 -1.13 -15.03
CA ASP A 13 -10.43 0.11 -15.08
C ASP A 13 -10.64 0.63 -13.65
N GLN A 14 -10.43 1.94 -13.45
CA GLN A 14 -10.71 2.62 -12.18
C GLN A 14 -11.84 3.64 -12.39
N PRO A 15 -13.12 3.22 -12.29
CA PRO A 15 -14.26 4.09 -12.58
C PRO A 15 -14.30 5.33 -11.71
N TYR A 16 -13.92 5.19 -10.44
CA TYR A 16 -13.86 6.29 -9.46
C TYR A 16 -12.82 7.37 -9.80
N ARG A 17 -11.93 7.13 -10.76
CA ARG A 17 -10.95 8.09 -11.28
C ARG A 17 -11.12 8.38 -12.77
N GLY A 18 -12.02 7.66 -13.46
CA GLY A 18 -12.17 7.76 -14.91
C GLY A 18 -10.91 7.41 -15.69
N GLU A 19 -10.04 6.54 -15.15
CA GLU A 19 -8.79 6.14 -15.80
C GLU A 19 -8.61 4.62 -15.87
N HIS A 20 -8.04 4.13 -16.96
CA HIS A 20 -7.51 2.77 -17.05
C HIS A 20 -6.03 2.80 -16.66
N VAL A 21 -5.55 1.84 -15.86
CA VAL A 21 -4.14 1.82 -15.43
C VAL A 21 -3.46 0.48 -15.70
N CYS A 22 -2.17 0.54 -16.02
CA CYS A 22 -1.31 -0.64 -16.08
C CYS A 22 -0.99 -1.14 -14.66
N ALA A 23 -0.41 -2.34 -14.56
CA ALA A 23 -0.09 -2.96 -13.27
C ALA A 23 0.82 -2.07 -12.40
N THR A 24 1.84 -1.44 -12.99
CA THR A 24 2.77 -0.54 -12.28
C THR A 24 2.03 0.65 -11.67
N HIS A 25 1.25 1.38 -12.47
CA HIS A 25 0.51 2.54 -11.99
C HIS A 25 -0.63 2.18 -11.03
N LEU A 26 -1.18 0.98 -11.13
CA LEU A 26 -2.09 0.45 -10.12
C LEU A 26 -1.37 0.29 -8.78
N ILE A 27 -0.21 -0.38 -8.76
CA ILE A 27 0.59 -0.56 -7.54
C ILE A 27 1.00 0.79 -6.94
N ASP A 28 1.47 1.72 -7.77
CA ASP A 28 1.84 3.07 -7.32
C ASP A 28 0.67 3.81 -6.67
N SER A 29 -0.54 3.69 -7.26
CA SER A 29 -1.74 4.32 -6.70
C SER A 29 -2.11 3.74 -5.33
N VAL A 30 -1.88 2.43 -5.12
CA VAL A 30 -2.09 1.76 -3.83
C VAL A 30 -1.02 2.19 -2.83
N ASP A 31 0.25 2.18 -3.21
CA ASP A 31 1.37 2.62 -2.37
C ASP A 31 1.16 4.07 -1.90
N GLU A 32 0.69 4.95 -2.78
CA GLU A 32 0.40 6.34 -2.43
C GLU A 32 -0.74 6.45 -1.41
N ARG A 33 -1.83 5.70 -1.59
CA ARG A 33 -2.95 5.66 -0.63
C ARG A 33 -2.51 5.16 0.74
N VAL A 34 -1.71 4.09 0.78
CA VAL A 34 -1.14 3.54 2.00
C VAL A 34 -0.26 4.57 2.69
N ARG A 35 0.63 5.24 1.95
CA ARG A 35 1.48 6.31 2.50
C ARG A 35 0.67 7.44 3.12
N ARG A 36 -0.38 7.91 2.43
CA ARG A 36 -1.27 8.96 2.96
C ARG A 36 -2.01 8.49 4.22
N ALA A 37 -2.47 7.23 4.24
CA ALA A 37 -3.13 6.66 5.41
C ALA A 37 -2.21 6.62 6.63
N PHE A 38 -0.99 6.09 6.48
CA PHE A 38 -0.01 6.06 7.56
C PHE A 38 0.46 7.45 7.97
N HIS A 39 0.64 8.38 7.02
CA HIS A 39 1.06 9.75 7.36
C HIS A 39 0.08 10.42 8.32
N ARG A 40 -1.24 10.21 8.13
CA ARG A 40 -2.26 10.72 9.06
C ARG A 40 -2.16 10.12 10.47
N GLN A 41 -1.55 8.95 10.60
CA GLN A 41 -1.39 8.24 11.85
C GLN A 41 0.04 8.31 12.44
N LEU A 42 0.99 8.92 11.73
CA LEU A 42 2.41 9.01 12.13
C LEU A 42 2.65 9.50 13.57
N PRO A 43 1.89 10.46 14.13
CA PRO A 43 2.06 10.85 15.53
C PRO A 43 1.93 9.67 16.51
N LYS A 44 1.17 8.62 16.15
CA LYS A 44 0.99 7.39 16.94
C LYS A 44 2.05 6.32 16.67
N PHE A 45 2.78 6.43 15.56
CA PHE A 45 3.70 5.40 15.05
C PHE A 45 5.14 5.90 14.92
N ALA A 46 5.53 6.92 15.68
CA ALA A 46 6.90 7.46 15.63
C ALA A 46 7.94 6.43 16.12
N ARG A 47 7.57 5.60 17.11
CA ARG A 47 8.40 4.53 17.70
C ARG A 47 7.48 3.41 18.23
N GLY A 48 7.96 2.18 18.27
CA GLY A 48 7.25 1.07 18.93
C GLY A 48 7.04 -0.17 18.05
N THR A 49 6.07 -1.01 18.42
CA THR A 49 5.72 -2.22 17.66
C THR A 49 4.33 -2.08 17.04
N VAL A 50 4.23 -2.33 15.73
CA VAL A 50 2.97 -2.47 14.99
C VAL A 50 2.66 -3.95 14.84
N ALA A 51 1.60 -4.40 15.49
CA ALA A 51 1.09 -5.76 15.34
C ALA A 51 0.03 -5.80 14.22
N VAL A 52 0.19 -6.73 13.29
CA VAL A 52 -0.76 -6.98 12.20
C VAL A 52 -1.35 -8.38 12.40
N ALA A 53 -2.65 -8.46 12.64
CA ALA A 53 -3.35 -9.73 12.74
C ALA A 53 -3.38 -10.43 11.37
N LEU A 54 -2.78 -11.62 11.28
CA LEU A 54 -2.59 -12.36 10.04
C LEU A 54 -3.48 -13.62 10.01
N SER A 55 -4.61 -13.51 9.32
CA SER A 55 -5.52 -14.65 9.10
C SER A 55 -5.10 -15.60 7.97
N GLY A 56 -4.04 -15.28 7.22
CA GLY A 56 -3.65 -15.99 5.99
C GLY A 56 -4.46 -15.61 4.74
N GLY A 57 -5.45 -14.71 4.88
CA GLY A 57 -6.20 -14.18 3.76
C GLY A 57 -5.41 -13.19 2.90
N LYS A 58 -5.93 -12.90 1.70
CA LYS A 58 -5.41 -11.86 0.80
C LYS A 58 -5.25 -10.52 1.51
N ASP A 59 -6.28 -10.11 2.27
CA ASP A 59 -6.33 -8.75 2.84
C ASP A 59 -5.34 -8.59 3.99
N SER A 60 -5.28 -9.54 4.91
CA SER A 60 -4.34 -9.52 6.02
C SER A 60 -2.89 -9.66 5.54
N SER A 61 -2.65 -10.50 4.53
CA SER A 61 -1.33 -10.64 3.91
C SER A 61 -0.88 -9.37 3.19
N ALA A 62 -1.78 -8.75 2.41
CA ALA A 62 -1.50 -7.48 1.75
C ALA A 62 -1.25 -6.36 2.77
N ALA A 63 -2.05 -6.29 3.84
CA ALA A 63 -1.87 -5.33 4.92
C ALA A 63 -0.50 -5.47 5.59
N LEU A 64 -0.08 -6.69 5.91
CA LEU A 64 1.26 -6.97 6.45
C LEU A 64 2.35 -6.51 5.48
N TYR A 65 2.24 -6.88 4.20
CA TYR A 65 3.23 -6.53 3.18
C TYR A 65 3.42 -5.02 3.05
N VAL A 66 2.31 -4.27 2.88
CA VAL A 66 2.39 -2.80 2.70
C VAL A 66 2.84 -2.09 3.98
N THR A 67 2.44 -2.58 5.15
CA THR A 67 2.88 -2.05 6.45
C THR A 67 4.38 -2.24 6.64
N HIS A 68 4.88 -3.45 6.40
CA HIS A 68 6.30 -3.77 6.46
C HIS A 68 7.10 -2.90 5.47
N ARG A 69 6.64 -2.77 4.21
CA ARG A 69 7.32 -1.95 3.20
C ARG A 69 7.35 -0.46 3.57
N TYR A 70 6.29 0.06 4.21
CA TYR A 70 6.24 1.46 4.65
C TYR A 70 7.22 1.76 5.81
N PHE A 71 7.38 0.83 6.75
CA PHE A 71 8.26 0.99 7.91
C PHE A 71 9.67 0.40 7.71
N ALA A 72 9.96 -0.26 6.60
CA ALA A 72 11.25 -0.91 6.32
C ALA A 72 12.48 0.00 6.50
N ARG A 73 12.34 1.32 6.28
CA ARG A 73 13.42 2.31 6.46
C ARG A 73 13.36 3.08 7.79
N ARG A 74 12.48 2.67 8.72
CA ARG A 74 12.27 3.31 10.03
C ARG A 74 12.66 2.34 11.15
N PRO A 75 13.93 2.35 11.59
CA PRO A 75 14.42 1.39 12.59
C PRO A 75 13.76 1.53 13.96
N THR A 76 13.08 2.66 14.22
CA THR A 76 12.33 2.90 15.46
C THR A 76 10.99 2.15 15.53
N VAL A 77 10.53 1.55 14.42
CA VAL A 77 9.25 0.85 14.33
C VAL A 77 9.49 -0.61 13.94
N ARG A 78 9.05 -1.53 14.80
CA ARG A 78 9.06 -2.97 14.52
C ARG A 78 7.69 -3.41 14.03
N VAL A 79 7.61 -4.11 12.91
CA VAL A 79 6.36 -4.71 12.41
C VAL A 79 6.37 -6.19 12.75
N VAL A 80 5.30 -6.70 13.35
CA VAL A 80 5.13 -8.11 13.70
C VAL A 80 3.79 -8.63 13.18
N ALA A 81 3.78 -9.86 12.69
CA ALA A 81 2.54 -10.59 12.40
C ALA A 81 2.09 -11.35 13.65
N VAL A 82 0.79 -11.36 13.91
CA VAL A 82 0.15 -12.02 15.06
C VAL A 82 -0.99 -12.90 14.60
#